data_AF-A0A6B2GBL2-F1
#
_entry.id   AF-A0A6B2GBL2-F1
#
_cell.length_a   1.000
_cell.length_b   1.000
_cell.length_c   1.000
_cell.angle_alpha   90.00
_cell.angle_beta   90.00
_cell.angle_gamma   90.00
#
_symmetry.space_group_name_H-M   'P 1'
#
loop_
_entity.id
_entity.type
_entity.pdbx_description
1 polymer ?
#
loop_
_entity_poly.entity_id
_entity_poly.type
_entity_poly.pdbx_seq_one_letter_code
_entity_poly.pdbx_strand_id
1 'polypeptide(L)'
;SKQPKNTDDMVVIMFTSGSAGIPKGVMISHKNILATLNAVSHIPEFKKHNVFAAFLPSSHVFEFSFEIGMIGFGNTIGFATPRTLFETSDMIIKGTKGDLAVLKPNIIITVPLLLERIKNAVIEKVQSQSRLKRLIFQTCYNIKMNYRK
;
A
#
# COMPACT_ATOMS: atom_id res chain seq x y z
N SER A 1 18.99 16.32 20.82
CA SER A 1 19.10 15.01 20.11
C SER A 1 20.42 14.98 19.36
N LYS A 2 21.15 13.85 19.33
CA LYS A 2 22.32 13.73 18.42
C LYS A 2 21.78 13.74 16.99
N GLN A 3 22.22 14.70 16.18
CA GLN A 3 21.94 14.67 14.74
C GLN A 3 22.71 13.50 14.10
N PRO A 4 22.16 12.87 13.05
CA PRO A 4 22.88 11.84 12.30
C PRO A 4 24.15 12.46 11.71
N LYS A 5 25.28 11.80 11.91
CA LYS A 5 26.60 12.19 11.43
C LYS A 5 26.85 11.71 10.01
N ASN A 6 26.29 10.56 9.63
CA ASN A 6 26.40 10.01 8.27
C ASN A 6 25.24 9.04 7.96
N THR A 7 25.25 8.46 6.76
CA THR A 7 24.19 7.55 6.30
C THR A 7 24.19 6.17 6.96
N ASP A 8 25.25 5.78 7.67
CA ASP A 8 25.33 4.50 8.35
C ASP A 8 24.70 4.54 9.75
N ASP A 9 24.35 5.73 10.25
CA ASP A 9 23.60 5.88 11.49
C ASP A 9 22.19 5.25 11.38
N MET A 10 21.72 4.69 12.50
CA MET A 10 20.42 4.04 12.58
C MET A 10 19.27 5.05 12.50
N VAL A 11 18.26 4.71 11.71
CA VAL A 11 17.01 5.48 11.60
C VAL A 11 15.85 4.82 12.34
N VAL A 12 15.77 3.48 12.33
CA VAL A 12 14.69 2.74 13.00
C VAL A 12 15.15 1.35 13.40
N ILE A 13 14.60 0.84 14.51
CA ILE A 13 14.71 -0.56 14.91
C ILE A 13 13.33 -1.20 14.78
N MET A 14 13.19 -2.20 13.91
CA MET A 14 11.91 -2.89 13.68
C MET A 14 11.92 -4.26 14.32
N PHE A 15 10.92 -4.54 15.16
CA PHE A 15 10.78 -5.83 15.82
C PHE A 15 10.01 -6.82 14.95
N THR A 16 10.50 -8.06 14.89
CA THR A 16 9.87 -9.17 14.17
C THR A 16 9.63 -10.32 15.15
N SER A 17 8.57 -11.12 14.94
CA SER A 17 8.09 -12.12 15.90
C SER A 17 9.11 -13.21 16.25
N GLY A 18 10.11 -13.46 15.40
CA GLY A 18 11.19 -14.43 15.64
C GLY A 18 10.69 -15.88 15.70
N SER A 19 11.41 -16.82 15.06
CA SER A 19 11.03 -18.25 15.08
C SER A 19 11.10 -18.89 16.47
N ALA A 20 11.87 -18.31 17.39
CA ALA A 20 12.05 -18.80 18.77
C ALA A 20 11.07 -18.16 19.78
N GLY A 21 10.05 -17.42 19.32
CA GLY A 21 9.08 -16.71 20.16
C GLY A 21 9.61 -15.43 20.83
N ILE A 22 10.91 -15.18 20.79
CA ILE A 22 11.54 -13.94 21.26
C ILE A 22 11.65 -12.96 20.09
N PRO A 23 11.05 -11.75 20.18
CA PRO A 23 11.14 -10.77 19.11
C PRO A 23 12.59 -10.33 18.84
N LYS A 24 12.98 -10.30 17.56
CA LYS A 24 14.30 -9.79 17.14
C LYS A 24 14.17 -8.39 16.57
N GLY A 25 15.00 -7.47 17.07
CA GLY A 25 15.11 -6.11 16.56
C GLY A 25 16.04 -6.05 15.34
N VAL A 26 15.53 -5.58 14.22
CA VAL A 26 16.29 -5.33 12.99
C VAL A 26 16.69 -3.86 12.97
N MET A 27 17.99 -3.60 13.05
CA MET A 27 18.56 -2.25 12.96
C MET A 27 18.61 -1.82 11.50
N ILE A 28 17.98 -0.70 11.17
CA ILE A 28 17.91 -0.17 9.82
C ILE A 28 18.57 1.21 9.81
N SER A 29 19.56 1.40 8.95
CA SER A 29 20.26 2.69 8.77
C SER A 29 19.61 3.56 7.70
N HIS A 30 19.99 4.84 7.67
CA HIS A 30 19.59 5.74 6.58
C HIS A 30 19.97 5.19 5.21
N LYS A 31 21.16 4.61 5.07
CA LYS A 31 21.66 3.99 3.83
C LYS A 31 20.76 2.85 3.36
N ASN A 32 20.22 2.05 4.27
CA ASN A 32 19.29 0.96 3.90
C ASN A 32 18.01 1.53 3.26
N ILE A 33 17.38 2.52 3.89
CA ILE A 33 16.17 3.16 3.36
C ILE A 33 16.45 3.84 2.02
N LEU A 34 17.55 4.61 1.92
CA LEU A 34 17.92 5.29 0.69
C LEU A 34 18.22 4.32 -0.45
N ALA A 35 18.85 3.16 -0.17
CA ALA A 35 19.08 2.14 -1.19
C ALA A 35 17.75 1.59 -1.75
N THR A 36 16.77 1.32 -0.89
CA THR A 36 15.42 0.89 -1.31
C THR A 36 14.73 1.96 -2.15
N LEU A 37 14.77 3.21 -1.71
CA LEU A 37 14.16 4.33 -2.44
C LEU A 37 14.83 4.59 -3.78
N ASN A 38 16.16 4.49 -3.83
CA ASN A 38 16.91 4.64 -5.07
C ASN A 38 16.52 3.56 -6.10
N ALA A 39 16.29 2.32 -5.65
CA ALA A 39 15.87 1.22 -6.51
C ALA A 39 14.53 1.49 -7.21
N VAL A 40 13.63 2.26 -6.60
CA VAL A 40 12.30 2.59 -7.17
C VAL A 40 12.21 4.02 -7.73
N SER A 41 13.24 4.84 -7.56
CA SER A 41 13.26 6.25 -7.96
C SER A 41 13.03 6.51 -9.46
N HIS A 42 13.27 5.50 -10.30
CA HIS A 42 13.09 5.58 -11.75
C HIS A 42 11.61 5.47 -12.17
N ILE A 43 10.73 4.99 -11.29
CA ILE A 43 9.30 4.84 -11.56
C ILE A 43 8.65 6.24 -11.64
N PRO A 44 8.09 6.64 -12.79
CA PRO A 44 7.55 8.00 -13.00
C PRO A 44 6.47 8.40 -12.00
N GLU A 45 5.71 7.45 -11.49
CA GLU A 45 4.63 7.66 -10.53
C GLU A 45 5.13 8.20 -9.19
N PHE A 46 6.40 8.03 -8.82
CA PHE A 46 6.94 8.71 -7.63
C PHE A 46 7.26 10.19 -7.86
N LYS A 47 7.13 10.69 -9.09
CA LYS A 47 7.31 12.12 -9.41
C LYS A 47 6.13 12.95 -8.89
N LYS A 48 6.39 14.25 -8.73
CA LYS A 48 5.65 15.21 -7.88
C LYS A 48 4.11 15.14 -7.95
N HIS A 49 3.52 15.32 -6.77
CA HIS A 49 2.10 15.59 -6.50
C HIS A 49 1.13 14.42 -6.70
N ASN A 50 1.61 13.19 -6.55
CA ASN A 50 0.75 12.03 -6.48
C ASN A 50 0.23 11.77 -5.06
N VAL A 51 -0.89 11.06 -4.98
CA VAL A 51 -1.47 10.60 -3.71
C VAL A 51 -1.11 9.13 -3.51
N PHE A 52 -0.41 8.85 -2.40
CA PHE A 52 -0.11 7.51 -1.92
C PHE A 52 -1.09 7.11 -0.83
N ALA A 53 -1.76 5.97 -0.97
CA ALA A 53 -2.59 5.41 0.10
C ALA A 53 -1.73 4.48 0.98
N ALA A 54 -1.43 4.94 2.20
CA ALA A 54 -0.72 4.17 3.21
C ALA A 54 -1.74 3.39 4.05
N PHE A 55 -1.75 2.07 3.91
CA PHE A 55 -2.67 1.18 4.63
C PHE A 55 -2.00 -0.09 5.14
N LEU A 56 -0.73 -0.34 4.81
CA LEU A 56 0.00 -1.39 5.48
C LEU A 56 0.45 -0.87 6.86
N PRO A 57 0.68 -1.74 7.84
CA PRO A 57 1.23 -1.29 9.12
C PRO A 57 2.59 -0.59 8.90
N SER A 58 2.78 0.62 9.42
CA SER A 58 4.07 1.33 9.36
C SER A 58 5.20 0.60 10.13
N SER A 59 4.87 -0.41 10.94
CA SER A 59 5.83 -1.35 11.52
C SER A 59 6.45 -2.30 10.49
N HIS A 60 5.90 -2.37 9.28
CA HIS A 60 6.43 -3.11 8.17
C HIS A 60 7.40 -2.23 7.37
N VAL A 61 8.66 -2.68 7.21
CA VAL A 61 9.73 -1.90 6.56
C VAL A 61 9.36 -1.40 5.16
N PHE A 62 8.52 -2.15 4.44
CA PHE A 62 8.07 -1.76 3.10
C PHE A 62 7.20 -0.50 3.13
N GLU A 63 6.24 -0.39 4.06
CA GLU A 63 5.40 0.80 4.19
C GLU A 63 6.24 1.99 4.66
N PHE A 64 7.02 1.78 5.72
CA PHE A 64 7.86 2.82 6.30
C PHE A 64 8.83 3.42 5.28
N SER A 65 9.50 2.58 4.48
CA SER A 65 10.45 3.06 3.47
C SER A 65 9.73 3.94 2.44
N PHE A 66 8.54 3.53 1.99
CA PHE A 66 7.76 4.27 1.01
C PHE A 66 7.17 5.56 1.60
N GLU A 67 6.67 5.56 2.83
CA GLU A 67 6.23 6.78 3.52
C GLU A 67 7.35 7.83 3.54
N ILE A 68 8.58 7.44 3.92
CA ILE A 68 9.76 8.32 3.89
C ILE A 68 10.03 8.82 2.47
N GLY A 69 9.95 7.93 1.47
CA GLY A 69 10.10 8.31 0.06
C GLY A 69 9.07 9.32 -0.41
N MET A 70 7.79 9.10 -0.09
CA MET A 70 6.70 10.00 -0.48
C MET A 70 6.90 11.40 0.07
N ILE A 71 7.32 11.50 1.34
CA ILE A 71 7.66 12.79 1.95
C ILE A 71 8.84 13.42 1.19
N GLY A 72 9.91 12.66 0.94
CA GLY A 72 11.10 13.15 0.25
C GLY A 72 10.85 13.61 -1.20
N PHE A 73 9.92 12.97 -1.90
CA PHE A 73 9.55 13.32 -3.28
C PHE A 73 8.45 14.41 -3.38
N GLY A 74 7.87 14.84 -2.26
CA GLY A 74 6.82 15.85 -2.22
C GLY A 74 5.43 15.33 -2.65
N ASN A 75 5.14 14.07 -2.34
CA ASN A 75 3.84 13.44 -2.56
C ASN A 75 2.94 13.55 -1.32
N THR A 76 1.64 13.34 -1.50
CA THR A 76 0.65 13.33 -0.41
C THR A 76 0.44 11.91 0.09
N ILE A 77 0.42 11.72 1.41
CA ILE A 77 0.12 10.44 2.05
C ILE A 77 -1.30 10.49 2.63
N GLY A 78 -2.14 9.56 2.21
CA GLY A 78 -3.43 9.30 2.84
C GLY A 78 -3.35 8.06 3.71
N PHE A 79 -3.43 8.23 5.02
CA PHE A 79 -3.44 7.11 5.97
C PHE A 79 -4.81 6.44 6.00
N ALA A 80 -4.79 5.12 5.90
CA ALA A 80 -5.93 4.23 5.79
C ALA A 80 -5.63 2.94 6.56
N THR A 81 -6.63 2.07 6.70
CA THR A 81 -6.44 0.73 7.26
C THR A 81 -7.10 -0.30 6.36
N PRO A 82 -6.67 -1.57 6.35
CA PRO A 82 -7.34 -2.61 5.56
C PRO A 82 -8.82 -2.77 5.90
N ARG A 83 -9.22 -2.33 7.11
CA ARG A 83 -10.57 -2.35 7.65
C ARG A 83 -11.40 -1.11 7.30
N THR A 84 -10.79 -0.14 6.61
CA THR A 84 -11.45 1.09 6.15
C THR A 84 -11.30 1.36 4.64
N LEU A 85 -10.56 0.51 3.92
CA LEU A 85 -10.28 0.69 2.49
C LEU A 85 -11.52 0.79 1.59
N PHE A 86 -12.55 -0.02 1.87
CA PHE A 86 -13.73 -0.16 1.02
C PHE A 86 -15.01 0.22 1.75
N GLU A 87 -16.06 0.57 1.00
CA GLU A 87 -17.37 0.86 1.59
C GLU A 87 -17.99 -0.35 2.30
N THR A 88 -17.52 -1.57 1.97
CA THR A 88 -17.93 -2.84 2.58
C THR A 88 -17.03 -3.26 3.73
N SER A 89 -15.98 -2.50 4.05
CA SER A 89 -15.06 -2.85 5.14
C SER A 89 -15.74 -2.68 6.51
N ASP A 90 -15.28 -3.44 7.49
CA ASP A 90 -15.94 -3.63 8.78
C ASP A 90 -15.82 -2.44 9.75
N MET A 91 -14.82 -1.57 9.57
CA MET A 91 -14.65 -0.35 10.36
C MET A 91 -15.14 0.93 9.66
N ILE A 92 -15.82 0.81 8.51
CA ILE A 92 -16.47 1.93 7.83
C ILE A 92 -17.88 2.14 8.37
N ILE A 93 -18.23 3.41 8.60
CA ILE A 93 -19.60 3.81 8.96
C ILE A 93 -20.51 3.47 7.77
N LYS A 94 -21.56 2.69 8.02
CA LYS A 94 -22.51 2.29 6.96
C LYS A 94 -23.07 3.51 6.25
N GLY A 95 -22.94 3.54 4.93
CA GLY A 95 -23.39 4.66 4.08
C GLY A 95 -22.31 5.70 3.77
N THR A 96 -21.11 5.60 4.33
CA THR A 96 -19.98 6.46 3.96
C THR A 96 -19.08 5.82 2.90
N LYS A 97 -18.19 6.62 2.32
CA LYS A 97 -17.19 6.17 1.35
C LYS A 97 -15.98 5.60 2.09
N GLY A 98 -15.40 4.51 1.56
CA GLY A 98 -14.13 3.97 2.01
C GLY A 98 -12.94 4.82 1.61
N ASP A 99 -11.79 4.58 2.23
CA ASP A 99 -10.60 5.42 2.08
C ASP A 99 -10.15 5.56 0.62
N LEU A 100 -10.19 4.47 -0.16
CA LEU A 100 -9.76 4.51 -1.56
C LEU A 100 -10.68 5.38 -2.43
N ALA A 101 -11.98 5.43 -2.11
CA ALA A 101 -12.94 6.25 -2.84
C ALA A 101 -12.81 7.75 -2.50
N VAL A 102 -12.32 8.07 -1.30
CA VAL A 102 -12.06 9.44 -0.84
C VAL A 102 -10.70 9.93 -1.34
N LEU A 103 -9.64 9.15 -1.09
CA LEU A 103 -8.26 9.51 -1.39
C LEU A 103 -7.95 9.49 -2.89
N LYS A 104 -8.60 8.60 -3.66
CA LYS A 104 -8.33 8.38 -5.10
C LYS A 104 -6.81 8.29 -5.40
N PRO A 105 -6.09 7.37 -4.75
CA PRO A 105 -4.64 7.32 -4.83
C PRO A 105 -4.15 7.00 -6.24
N ASN A 106 -3.02 7.61 -6.61
CA ASN A 106 -2.25 7.26 -7.81
C ASN A 106 -1.32 6.07 -7.52
N ILE A 107 -0.86 5.96 -6.27
CA ILE A 107 0.12 4.97 -5.86
C ILE A 107 -0.46 4.14 -4.72
N ILE A 108 -0.38 2.82 -4.88
CA ILE A 108 -0.67 1.84 -3.86
C ILE A 108 0.47 0.84 -3.86
N ILE A 109 1.01 0.55 -2.67
CA ILE A 109 1.84 -0.64 -2.47
C ILE A 109 1.01 -1.71 -1.78
N THR A 110 1.22 -2.97 -2.15
CA THR A 110 0.46 -4.08 -1.58
C THR A 110 1.32 -5.32 -1.48
N VAL A 111 0.91 -6.21 -0.60
CA VAL A 111 1.44 -7.56 -0.47
C VAL A 111 0.41 -8.56 -1.05
N PRO A 112 0.82 -9.80 -1.41
CA PRO A 112 -0.07 -10.77 -2.06
C PRO A 112 -1.37 -11.01 -1.29
N LEU A 113 -1.28 -11.19 0.03
CA LEU A 113 -2.44 -11.41 0.89
C LEU A 113 -3.48 -10.27 0.81
N LEU A 114 -3.00 -9.03 0.77
CA LEU A 114 -3.90 -7.89 0.71
C LEU A 114 -4.43 -7.66 -0.71
N LEU A 115 -3.63 -7.96 -1.73
CA LEU A 115 -4.09 -7.95 -3.12
C LEU A 115 -5.25 -8.93 -3.33
N GLU A 116 -5.20 -10.11 -2.70
CA GLU A 116 -6.32 -11.07 -2.72
C GLU A 116 -7.58 -10.50 -2.06
N ARG A 117 -7.44 -9.79 -0.93
CA ARG A 117 -8.58 -9.13 -0.28
C ARG A 117 -9.19 -8.04 -1.17
N ILE A 118 -8.36 -7.20 -1.78
CA ILE A 118 -8.79 -6.17 -2.74
C ILE A 118 -9.54 -6.83 -3.91
N LYS A 119 -9.00 -7.93 -4.46
CA LYS A 119 -9.63 -8.69 -5.53
C LYS A 119 -11.00 -9.22 -5.12
N ASN A 120 -11.11 -9.84 -3.95
CA ASN A 120 -12.37 -10.41 -3.47
C ASN A 120 -13.42 -9.32 -3.24
N ALA A 121 -13.04 -8.19 -2.64
CA ALA A 121 -13.94 -7.04 -2.46
C ALA A 121 -14.46 -6.49 -3.80
N VAL A 122 -13.61 -6.44 -4.84
CA VAL A 122 -14.03 -6.03 -6.19
C VAL A 122 -14.99 -7.05 -6.80
N ILE A 123 -14.70 -8.35 -6.69
CA ILE A 123 -15.56 -9.42 -7.23
C ILE A 123 -16.94 -9.39 -6.56
N GLU A 124 -17.01 -9.26 -5.24
CA GLU A 124 -18.27 -9.15 -4.49
C GLU A 124 -19.06 -7.90 -4.91
N LYS A 125 -18.39 -6.76 -5.08
CA LYS A 125 -19.02 -5.52 -5.55
C LYS A 125 -19.60 -5.69 -6.96
N VAL A 126 -18.96 -6.47 -7.83
CA VAL A 126 -19.47 -6.79 -9.17
C VAL A 126 -20.64 -7.77 -9.11
N GLN A 127 -20.57 -8.78 -8.24
CA GLN A 127 -21.63 -9.79 -8.10
C GLN A 127 -22.95 -9.21 -7.56
N SER A 128 -22.88 -8.16 -6.75
CA SER A 128 -24.06 -7.44 -6.24
C SER A 128 -24.72 -6.49 -7.25
N GLN A 129 -24.13 -6.31 -8.45
CA GLN A 129 -24.71 -5.48 -9.51
C GLN A 129 -25.73 -6.25 -10.37
N SER A 130 -26.48 -5.51 -11.20
CA SER A 130 -27.44 -6.10 -12.14
C SER A 130 -26.79 -7.07 -13.13
N ARG A 131 -27.57 -8.05 -13.61
CA ARG A 131 -27.12 -9.13 -14.51
C ARG A 131 -26.37 -8.61 -15.75
N LEU A 132 -26.81 -7.48 -16.30
CA LEU A 132 -26.18 -6.83 -17.44
C LEU A 132 -24.77 -6.31 -17.11
N LYS A 133 -24.62 -5.60 -15.98
CA LYS A 133 -23.31 -5.07 -15.54
C LYS A 133 -22.33 -6.20 -15.24
N ARG A 134 -22.80 -7.29 -14.62
CA ARG A 134 -21.98 -8.48 -14.36
C ARG A 134 -21.49 -9.13 -15.66
N LEU A 135 -22.36 -9.26 -16.66
CA LEU A 135 -22.02 -9.82 -17.96
C LEU A 135 -20.97 -8.97 -18.69
N ILE A 136 -21.17 -7.65 -18.74
CA ILE A 136 -20.21 -6.72 -19.34
C ILE A 136 -18.85 -6.84 -18.66
N PHE A 137 -18.82 -6.82 -17.33
CA PHE A 137 -17.56 -6.96 -16.57
C PHE A 137 -16.86 -8.29 -16.89
N GLN A 138 -17.59 -9.41 -16.86
CA GLN A 138 -17.03 -10.74 -17.14
C GLN A 138 -16.49 -10.85 -18.56
N THR A 139 -17.21 -10.35 -19.56
CA THR A 139 -16.75 -10.35 -20.95
C THR A 139 -15.49 -9.50 -21.12
N CYS A 140 -15.46 -8.27 -20.61
CA CYS A 140 -14.28 -7.40 -20.67
C CYS A 140 -13.08 -8.00 -19.92
N TYR A 141 -13.31 -8.60 -18.75
CA TYR A 141 -12.28 -9.26 -17.96
C TYR A 141 -11.67 -10.45 -18.71
N ASN A 142 -12.51 -11.32 -19.28
CA ASN A 142 -12.07 -12.49 -20.03
C ASN A 142 -11.29 -12.11 -21.30
N ILE A 143 -11.76 -11.10 -22.03
CA ILE A 143 -11.02 -10.54 -23.18
C ILE A 143 -9.63 -10.09 -22.72
N LYS A 144 -9.54 -9.24 -21.69
CA LYS A 144 -8.26 -8.74 -21.19
C LYS A 144 -7.30 -9.86 -20.74
N MET A 145 -7.82 -10.91 -20.11
CA MET A 145 -7.02 -12.07 -19.68
C MET A 145 -6.49 -12.90 -20.87
N ASN A 146 -7.29 -13.03 -21.94
CA ASN A 146 -6.87 -13.74 -23.14
C ASN A 146 -5.81 -12.99 -23.95
N TYR A 147 -5.87 -11.65 -23.98
CA TYR A 147 -4.86 -10.81 -24.65
C TYR A 147 -3.53 -10.70 -23.90
N ARG A 148 -3.46 -11.18 -22.65
CA ARG A 148 -2.23 -11.19 -21.82
C ARG A 148 -1.46 -12.51 -21.86
N LYS A 149 -1.99 -13.53 -22.55
CA LYS A 149 -1.25 -14.73 -22.92
C LYS A 149 -0.49 -14.48 -24.22
#